data_AF-C9JWX1-F1
#
_entry.id   AF-C9JWX1-F1
#
_cell.length_a   1.000
_cell.length_b   1.000
_cell.length_c   1.000
_cell.angle_alpha   90.00
_cell.angle_beta   90.00
_cell.angle_gamma   90.00
#
_symmetry.space_group_name_H-M   'P 1'
#
loop_
_entity.id
_entity.type
_entity.pdbx_description
1 polymer ?
#
loop_
_entity_poly.entity_id
_entity_poly.type
_entity_poly.pdbx_seq_one_letter_code
_entity_poly.pdbx_strand_id
1 'polypeptide(L)'
;MPGFLVRILPLLLVLLLLGPTRGLRSRFLPWAFHLPRQAPKSQLPLHKRGTKTAPNEHASSNRSGRRRRRQQWNATQRMFEIDYSRDSFLKDGQPFRYISGSIHYSRVPRFYWKDRLLKMKMAGLNAIQTYVPWNFHEPWPGQYQFS
;
A
#
# COMPACT_ATOMS: atom_id res chain seq x y z
N MET A 1 21.13 22.42 -54.79
CA MET A 1 20.15 22.79 -53.74
C MET A 1 20.70 22.35 -52.38
N PRO A 2 21.47 23.18 -51.65
CA PRO A 2 21.95 22.85 -50.32
C PRO A 2 21.21 23.65 -49.25
N GLY A 3 20.50 22.95 -48.36
CA GLY A 3 19.81 23.50 -47.19
C GLY A 3 20.30 22.83 -45.92
N PHE A 4 21.58 23.01 -45.61
CA PHE A 4 22.19 22.63 -44.33
C PHE A 4 22.66 23.91 -43.64
N LEU A 5 21.76 24.61 -42.96
CA LEU A 5 22.10 25.62 -41.97
C LEU A 5 20.82 26.01 -41.23
N VAL A 6 20.58 25.45 -40.04
CA VAL A 6 20.06 26.15 -38.83
C VAL A 6 20.10 25.12 -37.70
N ARG A 7 21.24 25.04 -37.02
CA ARG A 7 21.35 24.63 -35.62
C ARG A 7 22.18 25.70 -34.93
N ILE A 8 21.88 25.93 -33.65
CA ILE A 8 22.56 26.79 -32.66
C ILE A 8 21.89 28.16 -32.47
N LEU A 9 20.84 28.17 -31.64
CA LEU A 9 20.68 29.16 -30.57
C LEU A 9 19.64 28.64 -29.56
N PRO A 10 20.05 28.23 -28.34
CA PRO A 10 19.22 28.54 -27.20
C PRO A 10 20.11 28.87 -25.98
N LEU A 11 20.51 30.13 -25.82
CA LEU A 11 21.12 30.58 -24.57
C LEU A 11 21.24 32.12 -24.55
N LEU A 12 20.13 32.79 -24.23
CA LEU A 12 20.08 33.97 -23.36
C LEU A 12 18.62 34.38 -23.26
N LEU A 13 18.09 34.44 -22.03
CA LEU A 13 17.03 35.35 -21.54
C LEU A 13 16.05 34.69 -20.55
N VAL A 14 16.55 34.09 -19.45
CA VAL A 14 15.82 34.00 -18.17
C VAL A 14 16.85 33.93 -17.03
N LEU A 15 17.44 35.07 -16.62
CA LEU A 15 18.22 35.13 -15.37
C LEU A 15 18.40 36.55 -14.84
N LEU A 16 17.30 37.20 -14.44
CA LEU A 16 17.33 38.45 -13.67
C LEU A 16 16.17 38.56 -12.67
N LEU A 17 15.97 37.59 -11.78
CA LEU A 17 15.12 37.77 -10.59
C LEU A 17 15.50 36.85 -9.41
N LEU A 18 16.77 36.86 -8.98
CA LEU A 18 17.12 36.43 -7.62
C LEU A 18 18.17 37.37 -7.02
N GLY A 19 17.71 38.30 -6.18
CA GLY A 19 18.57 39.05 -5.27
C GLY A 19 18.91 38.23 -4.02
N PRO A 20 20.07 38.46 -3.37
CA PRO A 20 20.46 37.75 -2.16
C PRO A 20 20.05 38.56 -0.91
N THR A 21 19.26 37.97 -0.02
CA THR A 21 19.14 38.45 1.36
C THR A 21 19.70 37.41 2.32
N ARG A 22 20.79 37.81 2.98
CA ARG A 22 21.43 37.16 4.12
C ARG A 22 20.47 37.20 5.32
N GLY A 23 20.50 36.18 6.17
CA GLY A 23 20.16 36.40 7.58
C GLY A 23 19.61 35.22 8.37
N LEU A 24 20.48 34.74 9.27
CA LEU A 24 20.18 34.40 10.67
C LEU A 24 19.58 33.02 11.05
N ARG A 25 20.43 32.37 11.88
CA ARG A 25 20.14 31.72 13.17
C ARG A 25 19.79 30.24 13.17
N SER A 26 20.85 29.48 13.49
CA SER A 26 20.86 28.30 14.35
C SER A 26 19.78 28.28 15.42
N ARG A 27 19.06 27.17 15.52
CA ARG A 27 18.56 26.63 16.80
C ARG A 27 18.61 25.10 16.76
N PHE A 28 19.59 24.58 17.48
CA PHE A 28 19.61 23.22 18.02
C PHE A 28 18.43 23.02 18.97
N LEU A 29 17.78 21.85 18.89
CA LEU A 29 16.95 21.28 19.95
C LEU A 29 16.94 19.74 19.76
N PRO A 30 17.56 18.96 20.68
CA PRO A 30 17.45 17.50 20.68
C PRO A 30 16.24 17.09 21.54
N TRP A 31 15.24 16.43 20.93
CA TRP A 31 14.14 15.85 21.71
C TRP A 31 14.51 14.48 22.23
N ALA A 32 14.47 14.38 23.56
CA ALA A 32 14.81 13.24 24.38
C ALA A 32 13.81 12.08 24.24
N PHE A 33 14.37 10.87 24.21
CA PHE A 33 13.68 9.59 24.41
C PHE A 33 12.91 9.59 25.75
N HIS A 34 11.60 9.35 25.70
CA HIS A 34 10.79 9.00 26.86
C HIS A 34 10.41 7.50 26.77
N LEU A 35 10.97 6.70 27.67
CA LEU A 35 10.52 5.32 27.91
C LEU A 35 9.34 5.33 28.91
N PRO A 36 8.27 4.54 28.68
CA PRO A 36 7.17 4.44 29.65
C PRO A 36 7.53 3.52 30.83
N ARG A 37 7.17 3.99 32.03
CA ARG A 37 7.18 3.24 33.30
C ARG A 37 6.31 1.98 33.21
N GLN A 38 6.77 0.89 33.80
CA GLN A 38 5.98 -0.33 33.99
C GLN A 38 4.87 -0.11 35.03
N ALA A 39 3.69 -0.66 34.75
CA ALA A 39 2.54 -0.71 35.67
C ALA A 39 2.65 -1.89 36.66
N PRO A 40 2.13 -1.78 37.89
CA PRO A 40 2.19 -2.85 38.89
C PRO A 40 1.16 -3.97 38.63
N LYS A 41 1.59 -5.21 38.92
CA LYS A 41 0.82 -6.46 38.79
C LYS A 41 -0.42 -6.47 39.70
N SER A 42 -1.60 -6.67 39.10
CA SER A 42 -2.83 -6.99 39.82
C SER A 42 -2.82 -8.44 40.30
N GLN A 43 -3.18 -8.64 41.55
CA GLN A 43 -3.36 -9.94 42.21
C GLN A 43 -4.69 -10.58 41.74
N LEU A 44 -4.64 -11.86 41.41
CA LEU A 44 -5.81 -12.71 41.11
C LEU A 44 -6.45 -13.22 42.42
N PRO A 45 -7.79 -13.19 42.57
CA PRO A 45 -8.44 -14.00 43.59
C PRO A 45 -8.99 -15.31 43.02
N LEU A 46 -8.38 -16.37 43.55
CA LEU A 46 -8.88 -17.67 43.97
C LEU A 46 -10.34 -18.08 43.60
N HIS A 47 -10.37 -19.21 42.91
CA HIS A 47 -11.45 -20.17 42.68
C HIS A 47 -12.44 -20.35 43.85
N LYS A 48 -13.75 -20.13 43.58
CA LYS A 48 -14.83 -20.74 44.36
C LYS A 48 -15.66 -21.67 43.46
N ARG A 49 -15.60 -22.95 43.79
CA ARG A 49 -16.43 -24.04 43.24
C ARG A 49 -17.84 -23.87 43.78
N GLY A 50 -18.79 -23.59 42.88
CA GLY A 50 -20.22 -23.47 43.18
C GLY A 50 -20.98 -24.64 42.54
N THR A 51 -21.88 -25.21 43.34
CA THR A 51 -22.76 -26.35 43.12
C THR A 51 -23.57 -26.30 41.81
N LYS A 52 -23.64 -27.44 41.11
CA LYS A 52 -24.60 -27.67 40.02
C LYS A 52 -26.00 -27.86 40.61
N THR A 53 -26.83 -26.84 40.51
CA THR A 53 -28.29 -26.94 40.56
C THR A 53 -28.84 -26.64 39.18
N ALA A 54 -29.52 -27.62 38.59
CA ALA A 54 -30.24 -27.45 37.33
C ALA A 54 -31.52 -26.63 37.57
N PRO A 55 -31.82 -25.61 36.74
CA PRO A 55 -33.17 -25.08 36.65
C PRO A 55 -33.94 -25.76 35.51
N ASN A 56 -35.16 -26.12 35.87
CA ASN A 56 -36.23 -26.61 35.02
C ASN A 56 -36.62 -25.58 33.94
N GLU A 57 -37.30 -26.09 32.93
CA GLU A 57 -37.72 -25.44 31.69
C GLU A 57 -38.44 -24.09 31.86
N HIS A 58 -38.29 -23.26 30.82
CA HIS A 58 -39.23 -22.27 30.26
C HIS A 58 -38.49 -20.98 29.85
N ALA A 59 -37.79 -21.06 28.73
CA ALA A 59 -37.37 -19.88 27.99
C ALA A 59 -37.49 -20.17 26.49
N SER A 60 -38.58 -19.68 25.89
CA SER A 60 -38.69 -19.48 24.45
C SER A 60 -37.62 -18.46 24.03
N SER A 61 -36.41 -18.95 23.78
CA SER A 61 -35.36 -18.12 23.21
C SER A 61 -35.63 -18.03 21.71
N ASN A 62 -36.19 -16.90 21.29
CA ASN A 62 -36.13 -16.42 19.91
C ASN A 62 -34.67 -16.43 19.46
N ARG A 63 -34.21 -17.56 18.92
CA ARG A 63 -32.99 -17.62 18.11
C ARG A 63 -33.38 -17.06 16.74
N SER A 64 -33.54 -15.74 16.69
CA SER A 64 -33.41 -15.01 15.44
C SER A 64 -31.98 -15.27 14.98
N GLY A 65 -31.84 -16.31 14.14
CA GLY A 65 -30.62 -16.55 13.42
C GLY A 65 -30.30 -15.25 12.70
N ARG A 66 -29.32 -14.50 13.20
CA ARG A 66 -28.52 -13.58 12.40
C ARG A 66 -27.81 -14.46 11.38
N ARG A 67 -28.57 -14.89 10.37
CA ARG A 67 -28.06 -15.22 9.05
C ARG A 67 -27.29 -13.97 8.67
N ARG A 68 -25.97 -13.98 8.90
CA ARG A 68 -25.05 -13.08 8.19
C ARG A 68 -25.47 -13.23 6.76
N ARG A 69 -26.15 -12.22 6.22
CA ARG A 69 -26.56 -12.15 4.83
C ARG A 69 -25.25 -12.26 4.08
N ARG A 70 -24.91 -13.48 3.64
CA ARG A 70 -23.84 -13.72 2.68
C ARG A 70 -24.29 -12.85 1.53
N GLN A 71 -23.63 -11.70 1.38
CA GLN A 71 -23.81 -10.86 0.22
C GLN A 71 -23.54 -11.80 -0.96
N GLN A 72 -24.62 -12.14 -1.66
CA GLN A 72 -24.60 -13.03 -2.80
C GLN A 72 -23.96 -12.21 -3.92
N TRP A 73 -22.64 -12.20 -3.98
CA TRP A 73 -21.93 -11.44 -4.99
C TRP A 73 -22.11 -12.16 -6.34
N ASN A 74 -22.86 -11.53 -7.25
CA ASN A 74 -22.84 -11.88 -8.66
C ASN A 74 -21.42 -11.58 -9.18
N ALA A 75 -20.60 -12.61 -9.28
CA ALA A 75 -19.20 -12.56 -9.70
C ALA A 75 -19.03 -12.30 -11.22
N THR A 76 -19.91 -11.50 -11.82
CA THR A 76 -20.05 -11.50 -13.27
C THR A 76 -19.12 -10.51 -13.96
N GLN A 77 -18.57 -9.50 -13.26
CA GLN A 77 -17.57 -8.56 -13.81
C GLN A 77 -16.56 -8.15 -12.74
N ARG A 78 -15.27 -8.18 -13.07
CA ARG A 78 -14.20 -7.66 -12.20
C ARG A 78 -14.09 -6.16 -12.41
N MET A 79 -14.10 -5.39 -11.32
CA MET A 79 -14.04 -3.93 -11.40
C MET A 79 -12.99 -3.37 -10.45
N PHE A 80 -12.29 -2.34 -10.91
CA PHE A 80 -11.40 -1.53 -10.08
C PHE A 80 -11.64 -0.07 -10.43
N GLU A 81 -12.15 0.71 -9.49
CA GLU A 81 -12.60 2.08 -9.73
C GLU A 81 -12.18 3.02 -8.60
N ILE A 82 -12.14 4.31 -8.91
CA ILE A 82 -11.89 5.37 -7.93
C ILE A 82 -13.24 5.82 -7.40
N ASP A 83 -13.39 5.80 -6.09
CA ASP A 83 -14.51 6.40 -5.41
C ASP A 83 -14.11 7.77 -4.85
N TYR A 84 -14.45 8.80 -5.63
CA TYR A 84 -14.21 10.20 -5.27
C TYR A 84 -15.06 10.67 -4.07
N SER A 85 -16.16 9.98 -3.73
CA SER A 85 -17.01 10.37 -2.59
C SER A 85 -16.44 9.91 -1.25
N ARG A 86 -15.68 8.79 -1.26
CA ARG A 86 -15.10 8.15 -0.07
C ARG A 86 -13.57 8.20 -0.06
N ASP A 87 -12.94 8.99 -0.92
CA ASP A 87 -11.48 9.10 -1.08
C ASP A 87 -10.76 7.73 -1.08
N SER A 88 -11.32 6.76 -1.80
CA SER A 88 -10.84 5.37 -1.75
C SER A 88 -10.97 4.66 -3.10
N PHE A 89 -10.40 3.46 -3.21
CA PHE A 89 -10.66 2.59 -4.37
C PHE A 89 -11.78 1.62 -4.03
N LEU A 90 -12.53 1.20 -5.05
CA LEU A 90 -13.41 0.04 -4.96
C LEU A 90 -12.83 -1.07 -5.82
N LYS A 91 -12.71 -2.26 -5.24
CA LYS A 91 -12.40 -3.50 -5.94
C LYS A 91 -13.62 -4.40 -5.86
N ASP A 92 -14.23 -4.68 -7.00
CA ASP A 92 -15.44 -5.49 -7.12
C ASP A 92 -16.59 -4.95 -6.22
N GLY A 93 -16.75 -3.61 -6.21
CA GLY A 93 -17.74 -2.89 -5.41
C GLY A 93 -17.42 -2.76 -3.92
N GLN A 94 -16.29 -3.29 -3.44
CA GLN A 94 -15.86 -3.21 -2.04
C GLN A 94 -14.74 -2.20 -1.82
N PRO A 95 -14.76 -1.41 -0.73
CA PRO A 95 -13.63 -0.56 -0.36
C PRO A 95 -12.31 -1.32 -0.33
N PHE A 96 -11.32 -0.78 -1.00
CA PHE A 96 -10.02 -1.39 -1.21
C PHE A 96 -8.89 -0.39 -0.98
N ARG A 97 -7.85 -0.86 -0.29
CA ARG A 97 -6.60 -0.14 -0.11
C ARG A 97 -5.45 -1.08 -0.43
N TYR A 98 -4.58 -0.68 -1.35
CA TYR A 98 -3.38 -1.45 -1.62
C TYR A 98 -2.28 -1.11 -0.61
N ILE A 99 -1.47 -2.11 -0.29
CA ILE A 99 -0.17 -2.00 0.34
C ILE A 99 0.78 -2.68 -0.64
N SER A 100 1.60 -1.86 -1.30
CA SER A 100 2.44 -2.26 -2.42
C SER A 100 3.92 -2.19 -2.07
N GLY A 101 4.72 -2.97 -2.79
CA GLY A 101 6.18 -2.92 -2.76
C GLY A 101 6.75 -2.97 -4.17
N SER A 102 7.87 -2.28 -4.37
CA SER A 102 8.52 -2.21 -5.69
C SER A 102 9.36 -3.45 -5.97
N ILE A 103 9.17 -4.04 -7.15
CA ILE A 103 10.04 -5.07 -7.71
C ILE A 103 10.20 -4.79 -9.20
N HIS A 104 11.43 -4.77 -9.70
CA HIS A 104 11.70 -4.57 -11.12
C HIS A 104 12.12 -5.89 -11.74
N TYR A 105 11.27 -6.50 -12.55
CA TYR A 105 11.53 -7.82 -13.15
C TYR A 105 12.82 -7.85 -13.98
N SER A 106 13.21 -6.73 -14.59
CA SER A 106 14.46 -6.61 -15.36
C SER A 106 15.73 -6.69 -14.51
N ARG A 107 15.63 -6.51 -13.19
CA ARG A 107 16.76 -6.59 -12.24
C ARG A 107 16.82 -7.91 -11.46
N VAL A 108 15.85 -8.79 -11.66
CA VAL A 108 15.77 -10.10 -10.99
C VAL A 108 15.68 -11.16 -12.07
N PRO A 109 16.61 -12.14 -12.15
CA PRO A 109 16.48 -13.23 -13.10
C PRO A 109 15.13 -13.94 -12.97
N ARG A 110 14.52 -14.30 -14.10
CA ARG A 110 13.17 -14.91 -14.17
C ARG A 110 13.00 -16.12 -13.24
N PHE A 111 14.05 -16.91 -13.08
CA PHE A 111 14.09 -18.04 -12.16
C PHE A 111 13.71 -17.68 -10.72
N TYR A 112 14.06 -16.47 -10.26
CA TYR A 112 13.81 -16.02 -8.89
C TYR A 112 12.49 -15.25 -8.71
N TRP A 113 11.74 -14.93 -9.77
CA TRP A 113 10.53 -14.10 -9.63
C TRP A 113 9.53 -14.68 -8.64
N LYS A 114 9.23 -15.98 -8.74
CA LYS A 114 8.28 -16.64 -7.83
C LYS A 114 8.73 -16.54 -6.36
N ASP A 115 10.01 -16.77 -6.08
CA ASP A 115 10.57 -16.66 -4.73
C ASP A 115 10.41 -15.24 -4.18
N ARG A 116 10.78 -14.21 -4.96
CA ARG A 116 10.67 -12.81 -4.51
C ARG A 116 9.23 -12.40 -4.31
N LEU A 117 8.33 -12.74 -5.23
CA LEU A 117 6.91 -12.43 -5.15
C LEU A 117 6.23 -13.13 -3.96
N LEU A 118 6.62 -14.39 -3.66
CA LEU A 118 6.10 -15.09 -2.51
C LEU A 118 6.56 -14.43 -1.20
N LYS A 119 7.83 -14.06 -1.08
CA LYS A 119 8.34 -13.32 0.09
C LYS A 119 7.62 -11.99 0.30
N MET A 120 7.38 -11.24 -0.79
CA MET A 120 6.59 -10.00 -0.76
C MET A 120 5.15 -10.26 -0.28
N LYS A 121 4.52 -11.33 -0.75
CA LYS A 121 3.19 -11.73 -0.29
C LYS A 121 3.18 -12.10 1.20
N MET A 122 4.18 -12.85 1.65
CA MET A 122 4.34 -13.25 3.06
C MET A 122 4.64 -12.04 3.97
N ALA A 123 5.25 -10.98 3.44
CA ALA A 123 5.42 -9.71 4.14
C ALA A 123 4.11 -8.91 4.29
N GLY A 124 2.99 -9.41 3.76
CA GLY A 124 1.66 -8.80 3.90
C GLY A 124 1.25 -7.89 2.73
N LEU A 125 2.07 -7.80 1.67
CA LEU A 125 1.72 -7.00 0.49
C LEU A 125 0.54 -7.64 -0.27
N ASN A 126 -0.37 -6.79 -0.76
CA ASN A 126 -1.51 -7.22 -1.58
C ASN A 126 -1.42 -6.74 -3.04
N ALA A 127 -0.42 -5.93 -3.35
CA ALA A 127 -0.06 -5.48 -4.68
C ALA A 127 1.47 -5.40 -4.83
N ILE A 128 1.94 -5.32 -6.07
CA ILE A 128 3.33 -5.00 -6.40
C ILE A 128 3.36 -3.80 -7.33
N GLN A 129 4.49 -3.10 -7.37
CA GLN A 129 4.74 -2.01 -8.31
C GLN A 129 5.99 -2.34 -9.13
N THR A 130 5.91 -2.20 -10.46
CA THR A 130 7.06 -2.42 -11.36
C THR A 130 7.13 -1.33 -12.42
N TYR A 131 8.34 -1.05 -12.89
CA TYR A 131 8.56 -0.30 -14.14
C TYR A 131 8.66 -1.23 -15.34
N VAL A 132 8.31 -0.72 -16.50
CA VAL A 132 8.57 -1.34 -17.82
C VAL A 132 9.65 -0.50 -18.51
N PRO A 133 10.94 -0.88 -18.41
CA PRO A 133 12.02 -0.16 -19.08
C PRO A 133 11.92 -0.37 -20.60
N TRP A 134 11.55 0.68 -21.35
CA TRP A 134 11.41 0.62 -22.81
C TRP A 134 12.68 0.06 -23.47
N ASN A 135 13.85 0.62 -23.16
CA ASN A 135 15.14 0.21 -23.74
C ASN A 135 15.51 -1.27 -23.51
N PHE A 136 14.91 -1.91 -22.52
CA PHE A 136 15.05 -3.35 -22.28
C PHE A 136 14.18 -4.18 -23.25
N HIS A 137 13.04 -3.63 -23.66
CA HIS A 137 12.08 -4.29 -24.55
C HIS A 137 12.25 -3.92 -26.02
N GLU A 138 12.87 -2.80 -26.36
CA GLU A 138 13.15 -2.39 -27.74
C GLU A 138 14.60 -1.87 -27.85
N PRO A 139 15.60 -2.76 -27.94
CA PRO A 139 17.00 -2.37 -28.10
C PRO A 139 17.28 -1.66 -29.44
N TRP A 140 16.51 -1.99 -30.48
CA TRP A 140 16.58 -1.38 -31.80
C TRP A 140 15.17 -1.07 -32.28
N PRO A 141 14.94 0.02 -33.05
CA PRO A 141 13.62 0.38 -33.53
C PRO A 141 12.91 -0.79 -34.24
N GLY A 142 11.71 -1.14 -33.75
CA GLY A 142 10.89 -2.25 -34.25
C GLY A 142 11.33 -3.65 -33.83
N GLN A 143 12.42 -3.81 -33.07
CA GLN A 143 12.86 -5.11 -32.56
C GLN A 143 12.48 -5.27 -31.09
N TYR A 144 11.49 -6.13 -30.81
CA TYR A 144 10.96 -6.29 -29.47
C TYR A 144 11.42 -7.56 -28.75
N GLN A 145 11.67 -7.46 -27.44
CA GLN A 145 12.05 -8.57 -26.57
C GLN A 145 11.05 -8.73 -25.42
N PHE A 146 10.19 -9.76 -25.48
CA PHE A 146 9.18 -10.06 -24.44
C PHE A 146 9.23 -11.51 -23.92
N SER A 147 10.28 -12.25 -24.28
CA SER A 147 10.46 -13.66 -23.93
C SER A 147 11.10 -13.89 -22.56
#